data_AF-D9SN64-F1
#
_entry.id   AF-D9SN64-F1
#
_cell.length_a   1.000
_cell.length_b   1.000
_cell.length_c   1.000
_cell.angle_alpha   90.00
_cell.angle_beta   90.00
_cell.angle_gamma   90.00
#
_symmetry.space_group_name_H-M   'P 1'
#
loop_
_entity.id
_entity.type
_entity.pdbx_description
1 polymer ?
#
loop_
_entity_poly.entity_id
_entity_poly.type
_entity_poly.pdbx_seq_one_letter_code
_entity_poly.pdbx_strand_id
1 'polypeptide(L)'
;MPEFNKDFIVVTYVIIDDFYKKVTLRRNINKSVMSNSEIITLPLIDELVTIGSEKAWFCSKNLRNLFPNSCSRTRFYRVRKSLFRITDAIRKEFMEFLNYQYDLIRIAYSMPIPVCKFGRTHFHKSFDYERCASKKETYYGFKLHALVALNR
;
A
#
# COMPACT_ATOMS: atom_id res chain seq x y z
N MET A 1 -12.24 14.47 4.39
CA MET A 1 -11.84 13.04 4.41
C MET A 1 -13.09 12.30 3.98
N PRO A 2 -13.08 11.57 2.84
CA PRO A 2 -14.32 11.01 2.29
C PRO A 2 -14.96 10.08 3.32
N GLU A 3 -16.28 10.11 3.44
CA GLU A 3 -17.03 9.17 4.25
C GLU A 3 -16.77 7.76 3.72
N PHE A 4 -15.94 7.01 4.43
CA PHE A 4 -15.63 5.64 4.04
C PHE A 4 -16.88 4.78 4.22
N ASN A 5 -17.23 4.02 3.19
CA ASN A 5 -18.28 3.01 3.32
C ASN A 5 -17.79 1.94 4.31
N LYS A 6 -18.34 1.98 5.54
CA LYS A 6 -17.95 1.05 6.62
C LYS A 6 -18.20 -0.39 6.23
N ASP A 7 -19.26 -0.64 5.45
CA ASP A 7 -19.62 -1.99 5.01
C ASP A 7 -18.52 -2.57 4.12
N PHE A 8 -17.95 -1.75 3.22
CA PHE A 8 -16.82 -2.17 2.39
C PHE A 8 -15.60 -2.58 3.23
N ILE A 9 -15.28 -1.80 4.27
CA ILE A 9 -14.15 -2.09 5.17
C ILE A 9 -14.39 -3.41 5.92
N VAL A 10 -15.61 -3.60 6.43
CA VAL A 10 -15.99 -4.82 7.17
C VAL A 10 -15.96 -6.03 6.26
N VAL A 11 -16.55 -5.95 5.05
CA VAL A 11 -16.51 -7.04 4.06
C VAL A 11 -15.07 -7.40 3.70
N THR A 12 -14.23 -6.40 3.43
CA THR A 12 -12.81 -6.63 3.13
C THR A 12 -12.09 -7.32 4.28
N TYR A 13 -12.34 -6.88 5.53
CA TYR A 13 -11.77 -7.52 6.72
C TYR A 13 -12.20 -8.98 6.85
N VAL A 14 -13.50 -9.28 6.71
CA VAL A 14 -14.03 -10.65 6.83
C VAL A 14 -13.39 -11.57 5.81
N ILE A 15 -13.32 -11.14 4.55
CA ILE A 15 -12.69 -11.92 3.48
C ILE A 15 -11.20 -12.19 3.81
N ILE A 16 -10.46 -11.18 4.23
CA ILE A 16 -9.04 -11.33 4.60
C ILE A 16 -8.88 -12.28 5.78
N ASP A 17 -9.73 -12.18 6.79
CA ASP A 17 -9.67 -13.03 7.98
C ASP A 17 -9.93 -14.50 7.63
N ASP A 18 -10.90 -14.78 6.76
CA ASP A 18 -11.19 -16.13 6.27
C ASP A 18 -10.03 -16.70 5.44
N PHE A 19 -9.46 -15.93 4.52
CA PHE A 19 -8.27 -16.36 3.77
C PHE A 19 -7.05 -16.54 4.67
N TYR A 20 -6.84 -15.66 5.65
CA TYR A 20 -5.73 -15.77 6.60
C TYR A 20 -5.84 -17.06 7.41
N LYS A 21 -7.04 -17.41 7.88
CA LYS A 21 -7.33 -18.68 8.57
C LYS A 21 -7.11 -19.90 7.68
N LYS A 22 -7.45 -19.81 6.39
CA LYS A 22 -7.21 -20.87 5.39
C LYS A 22 -5.72 -21.12 5.15
N VAL A 23 -4.92 -20.05 5.03
CA VAL A 23 -3.48 -20.13 4.75
C VAL A 23 -2.66 -20.53 5.98
N THR A 24 -3.05 -20.07 7.17
CA THR A 24 -2.38 -20.42 8.42
C THR A 24 -3.07 -21.61 9.09
N LEU A 25 -2.71 -22.83 8.67
CA LEU A 25 -3.12 -24.07 9.31
C LEU A 25 -2.70 -24.10 10.79
N ARG A 26 -3.58 -23.62 11.67
CA ARG A 26 -3.61 -23.79 13.14
C ARG A 26 -2.39 -23.23 13.92
N ARG A 27 -2.72 -22.58 15.05
CA ARG A 27 -1.86 -22.17 16.19
C ARG A 27 -0.95 -20.95 15.99
N ASN A 28 -1.44 -19.80 16.42
CA ASN A 28 -1.25 -19.31 17.80
C ASN A 28 -2.02 -17.99 17.88
N ILE A 29 -3.10 -17.97 18.66
CA ILE A 29 -3.79 -16.71 19.02
C ILE A 29 -2.84 -15.99 19.99
N ASN A 30 -1.80 -15.39 19.43
CA ASN A 30 -0.86 -14.61 20.20
C ASN A 30 -1.62 -13.40 20.72
N LYS A 31 -1.44 -13.10 22.02
CA LYS A 31 -1.86 -11.91 22.78
C LYS A 31 -1.30 -10.62 22.15
N SER A 32 -1.58 -10.37 20.88
CA SER A 32 -1.22 -9.16 20.17
C SER A 32 -2.33 -8.15 20.40
N VAL A 33 -1.93 -6.91 20.70
CA VAL A 33 -2.86 -5.78 20.84
C VAL A 33 -3.68 -5.61 19.56
N MET A 34 -3.10 -5.91 18.40
CA MET A 34 -3.74 -5.86 17.10
C MET A 34 -3.56 -7.20 16.38
N SER A 35 -4.64 -7.76 15.85
CA SER A 35 -4.62 -9.04 15.16
C SER A 35 -3.88 -8.96 13.82
N ASN A 36 -3.36 -10.11 13.36
CA ASN A 36 -2.67 -10.17 12.08
C ASN A 36 -3.61 -9.82 10.92
N SER A 37 -4.89 -10.22 10.98
CA SER A 37 -5.92 -9.87 10.00
C SER A 37 -6.14 -8.36 9.90
N GLU A 38 -6.21 -7.64 11.03
CA GLU A 38 -6.31 -6.17 11.03
C GLU A 38 -5.05 -5.51 10.46
N ILE A 39 -3.86 -6.03 10.78
CA ILE A 39 -2.57 -5.53 10.27
C ILE A 39 -2.45 -5.72 8.75
N ILE A 40 -3.07 -6.76 8.20
CA ILE A 40 -3.13 -7.03 6.75
C ILE A 40 -4.20 -6.16 6.07
N THR A 41 -5.34 -5.98 6.72
CA THR A 41 -6.50 -5.26 6.16
C THR A 41 -6.23 -3.77 5.97
N LEU A 42 -5.58 -3.12 6.95
CA LEU A 42 -5.33 -1.68 6.88
C LEU A 42 -4.48 -1.22 5.69
N PRO A 43 -3.32 -1.85 5.38
CA PRO A 43 -2.56 -1.51 4.18
C PRO A 43 -3.31 -1.75 2.88
N LEU A 44 -4.16 -2.78 2.82
CA LEU A 44 -4.95 -3.09 1.62
C LEU A 44 -6.02 -2.04 1.40
N ILE A 45 -6.73 -1.61 2.45
CA ILE A 45 -7.70 -0.51 2.36
C ILE A 45 -6.98 0.81 2.04
N ASP A 46 -5.83 1.08 2.67
CA ASP A 46 -5.03 2.28 2.40
C ASP A 46 -4.59 2.35 0.94
N GLU A 47 -4.21 1.21 0.36
CA GLU A 47 -3.83 1.06 -1.05
C GLU A 47 -5.02 1.16 -2.01
N LEU A 48 -6.18 0.58 -1.65
CA LEU A 48 -7.40 0.65 -2.46
C LEU A 48 -8.01 2.06 -2.48
N VAL A 49 -7.84 2.82 -1.40
CA VAL A 49 -8.46 4.15 -1.24
C VAL A 49 -7.49 5.29 -1.54
N THR A 50 -6.18 5.07 -1.44
CA THR A 50 -5.17 6.12 -1.57
C THR A 50 -4.06 5.70 -2.53
N ILE A 51 -3.59 6.65 -3.35
CA ILE A 51 -2.43 6.47 -4.27
C ILE A 51 -1.09 6.29 -3.49
N GLY A 52 -1.10 6.10 -2.16
CA GLY A 52 0.12 5.95 -1.36
C GLY A 52 -0.06 5.15 -0.08
N SER A 53 0.69 4.03 0.06
CA SER A 53 0.57 3.05 1.16
C SER A 53 1.25 3.45 2.49
N GLU A 54 1.75 4.69 2.58
CA GLU A 54 2.56 5.16 3.71
C GLU A 54 1.70 5.57 4.92
N LYS A 55 0.37 5.64 4.77
CA LYS A 55 -0.53 6.18 5.80
C LYS A 55 -1.43 5.12 6.46
N ALA A 56 -1.29 3.84 6.09
CA ALA A 56 -2.08 2.73 6.65
C ALA A 56 -2.21 2.72 8.18
N TRP A 57 -1.14 3.03 8.93
CA TRP A 57 -1.23 3.09 10.39
C TRP A 57 -2.09 4.26 10.88
N PHE A 58 -2.07 5.41 10.19
CA PHE A 58 -2.95 6.53 10.52
C PHE A 58 -4.43 6.20 10.26
N CYS A 59 -4.72 5.38 9.24
CA CYS A 59 -6.07 4.90 8.98
C CYS A 59 -6.64 4.14 10.19
N SER A 60 -5.81 3.36 10.91
CA SER A 60 -6.23 2.71 12.16
C SER A 60 -6.68 3.69 13.24
N LYS A 61 -6.05 4.87 13.34
CA LYS A 61 -6.41 5.91 14.31
C LYS A 61 -7.73 6.61 13.96
N ASN A 62 -7.98 6.80 12.67
CA ASN A 62 -9.20 7.46 12.19
C ASN A 62 -10.40 6.52 12.20
N LEU A 63 -10.17 5.21 12.09
CA LEU A 63 -11.18 4.15 12.10
C LEU A 63 -11.23 3.41 13.45
N ARG A 64 -11.07 4.13 14.57
CA ARG A 64 -11.10 3.55 15.94
C ARG A 64 -12.36 2.73 16.23
N ASN A 65 -13.48 3.09 15.61
CA ASN A 65 -14.74 2.34 15.75
C ASN A 65 -14.66 0.93 15.15
N LEU A 66 -13.80 0.72 14.15
CA LEU A 66 -13.59 -0.57 13.48
C LEU A 66 -12.32 -1.27 13.99
N PHE A 67 -11.29 -0.51 14.36
CA PHE A 67 -9.99 -0.99 14.84
C PHE A 67 -9.68 -0.36 16.22
N PRO A 68 -10.31 -0.85 17.30
CA PRO A 68 -10.22 -0.21 18.63
C PRO A 68 -8.81 -0.28 19.23
N ASN A 69 -8.06 -1.33 18.93
CA ASN A 69 -6.76 -1.60 19.53
C ASN A 69 -5.59 -1.29 18.58
N SER A 70 -5.31 -0.02 18.36
CA SER A 70 -4.16 0.39 17.52
C SER A 70 -2.83 0.08 18.23
N CYS A 71 -1.96 -0.74 17.63
CA CYS A 71 -0.61 -0.95 18.12
C CYS A 71 0.33 0.23 17.79
N SER A 72 1.55 0.27 18.34
CA SER A 72 2.53 1.31 18.01
C SER A 72 2.95 1.25 16.54
N ARG A 73 3.26 2.43 15.94
CA ARG A 73 3.68 2.53 14.53
C ARG A 73 4.81 1.57 14.19
N THR A 74 5.85 1.49 15.02
CA THR A 74 6.99 0.60 14.81
C THR A 74 6.59 -0.88 14.83
N ARG A 75 5.71 -1.28 15.78
CA ARG A 75 5.22 -2.66 15.86
C ARG A 75 4.40 -3.02 14.63
N PHE A 76 3.51 -2.12 14.19
CA PHE A 76 2.68 -2.30 13.01
C PHE A 76 3.52 -2.60 11.77
N TYR A 77 4.49 -1.74 11.44
CA TYR A 77 5.31 -1.94 10.24
C TYR A 77 6.23 -3.17 10.35
N ARG A 78 6.72 -3.51 11.55
CA ARG A 78 7.51 -4.73 11.77
C ARG A 78 6.69 -5.99 11.50
N VAL A 79 5.47 -6.06 12.03
CA VAL A 79 4.58 -7.22 11.82
C VAL A 79 4.07 -7.27 10.38
N ARG A 80 3.72 -6.13 9.79
CA ARG A 80 3.37 -6.03 8.35
C ARG A 80 4.49 -6.61 7.47
N LYS A 81 5.75 -6.30 7.77
CA LYS A 81 6.89 -6.84 7.03
C LYS A 81 7.01 -8.36 7.18
N SER A 82 6.81 -8.91 8.39
CA SER A 82 6.83 -10.37 8.59
C SER A 82 5.65 -11.08 7.92
N LEU A 83 4.49 -10.42 7.83
CA LEU A 83 3.29 -10.97 7.19
C LEU A 83 3.28 -10.79 5.67
N PHE A 84 4.28 -10.13 5.08
CA PHE A 84 4.29 -9.78 3.66
C PHE A 84 4.01 -10.97 2.73
N ARG A 85 4.63 -12.14 2.97
CA ARG A 85 4.40 -13.35 2.14
C ARG A 85 2.96 -13.85 2.23
N ILE A 86 2.36 -13.77 3.42
CA ILE A 86 0.96 -14.17 3.64
C ILE A 86 0.02 -13.16 2.98
N THR A 87 0.30 -11.87 3.13
CA THR A 87 -0.45 -10.81 2.45
C THR A 87 -0.40 -10.95 0.93
N ASP A 88 0.76 -11.32 0.37
CA ASP A 88 0.89 -11.58 -1.07
C ASP A 88 0.06 -12.79 -1.51
N ALA A 89 0.06 -13.88 -0.73
CA ALA A 89 -0.78 -15.04 -0.99
C ALA A 89 -2.29 -14.70 -0.95
N ILE A 90 -2.72 -13.94 0.07
CA ILE A 90 -4.11 -13.46 0.18
C ILE A 90 -4.46 -12.57 -1.01
N ARG A 91 -3.56 -11.67 -1.43
CA ARG A 91 -3.79 -10.84 -2.63
C ARG A 91 -4.01 -11.71 -3.86
N LYS A 92 -3.20 -12.76 -4.08
CA LYS A 92 -3.35 -13.65 -5.23
C LYS A 92 -4.69 -14.37 -5.23
N GLU A 93 -5.09 -14.99 -4.12
CA GLU A 93 -6.40 -15.64 -4.00
C GLU A 93 -7.55 -14.64 -4.19
N PHE A 94 -7.41 -13.42 -3.68
CA PHE A 94 -8.43 -12.37 -3.85
C PHE A 94 -8.55 -11.92 -5.31
N MET A 95 -7.43 -11.80 -6.04
CA MET A 95 -7.45 -11.50 -7.48
C MET A 95 -8.06 -12.64 -8.30
N GLU A 96 -7.77 -13.89 -7.95
CA GLU A 96 -8.39 -15.07 -8.56
C GLU A 96 -9.89 -15.11 -8.30
N PHE A 97 -10.33 -14.85 -7.06
CA PHE A 97 -11.75 -14.80 -6.69
C PHE A 97 -12.51 -13.70 -7.44
N LEU A 98 -11.91 -12.52 -7.62
CA LEU A 98 -12.53 -11.42 -8.36
C LEU A 98 -12.46 -11.59 -9.88
N ASN A 99 -11.84 -12.66 -10.37
CA ASN A 99 -11.60 -12.92 -11.79
C ASN A 99 -10.85 -11.75 -12.48
N TYR A 100 -10.12 -10.94 -11.70
CA TYR A 100 -9.42 -9.75 -12.15
C TYR A 100 -8.05 -10.19 -12.69
N GLN A 101 -8.07 -10.73 -13.90
CA GLN A 101 -6.85 -10.91 -14.68
C GLN A 101 -6.55 -9.58 -15.37
N TYR A 102 -5.32 -9.09 -15.24
CA TYR A 102 -4.80 -7.88 -15.88
C TYR A 102 -5.16 -6.55 -15.20
N ASP A 103 -4.42 -6.26 -14.13
CA ASP A 103 -3.53 -5.09 -14.18
C ASP A 103 -2.12 -5.58 -13.83
N LEU A 104 -1.50 -6.24 -14.81
CA LEU A 104 -0.12 -6.76 -14.76
C LEU A 104 0.94 -5.66 -14.61
N ILE A 105 0.55 -4.41 -14.37
CA ILE A 105 1.46 -3.27 -14.40
C ILE A 105 1.31 -2.53 -13.09
N ARG A 106 2.16 -2.85 -12.11
CA ARG A 106 2.29 -2.06 -10.88
C ARG A 106 3.46 -1.09 -11.03
N ILE A 107 3.22 0.20 -10.77
CA ILE A 107 4.31 1.17 -10.60
C ILE A 107 5.05 0.80 -9.31
N ALA A 108 6.21 0.18 -9.44
CA ALA A 108 7.01 -0.26 -8.30
C ALA A 108 7.86 0.87 -7.73
N TYR A 109 8.29 1.79 -8.59
CA TYR A 109 9.17 2.89 -8.20
C TYR A 109 9.02 4.07 -9.14
N SER A 110 9.26 5.27 -8.64
CA SER A 110 9.43 6.44 -9.50
C SER A 110 10.67 7.24 -9.12
N MET A 111 11.50 7.61 -10.10
CA MET A 111 12.72 8.37 -9.89
C MET A 111 12.81 9.60 -10.80
N PRO A 112 13.34 10.72 -10.29
CA PRO A 112 13.62 11.89 -11.11
C PRO A 112 14.75 11.61 -12.12
N ILE A 113 14.51 11.95 -13.39
CA ILE A 113 15.53 12.04 -14.44
C ILE A 113 15.66 13.53 -14.81
N PRO A 114 16.62 14.27 -14.22
CA PRO A 114 16.86 15.65 -14.60
C PRO A 114 17.46 15.73 -16.00
N VAL A 115 16.85 16.52 -16.88
CA VAL A 115 17.35 16.76 -18.24
C VAL A 115 18.50 17.77 -18.21
N CYS A 116 18.38 18.82 -17.39
CA CYS A 116 19.45 19.79 -17.22
C CYS A 116 19.39 20.49 -15.84
N LYS A 117 20.48 21.18 -15.50
CA LYS A 117 20.54 22.05 -14.31
C LYS A 117 19.75 23.33 -14.53
N PHE A 118 19.23 23.94 -13.46
CA PHE A 118 18.39 25.15 -13.51
C PHE A 118 18.98 26.32 -14.29
N GLY A 119 20.30 26.52 -14.27
CA GLY A 119 20.94 27.58 -15.06
C GLY A 119 20.82 27.41 -16.58
N ARG A 120 20.39 26.23 -17.07
CA ARG A 120 20.26 25.92 -18.50
C ARG A 120 18.83 25.66 -18.96
N THR A 121 17.84 25.74 -18.07
CA THR A 121 16.45 25.43 -18.42
C THR A 121 15.86 26.42 -19.42
N HIS A 122 16.36 27.65 -19.46
CA HIS A 122 15.90 28.66 -20.43
C HIS A 122 16.19 28.28 -21.89
N PHE A 123 17.21 27.43 -22.14
CA PHE A 123 17.56 26.93 -23.47
C PHE A 123 16.68 25.77 -23.93
N HIS A 124 15.99 25.10 -23.01
CA HIS A 124 15.21 23.90 -23.30
C HIS A 124 13.83 24.06 -22.68
N LYS A 125 12.84 24.60 -23.42
CA LYS A 125 11.49 24.89 -22.90
C LYS A 125 10.50 23.72 -23.01
N SER A 126 10.97 22.55 -23.48
CA SER A 126 10.11 21.42 -23.84
C SER A 126 9.80 20.47 -22.68
N PHE A 127 10.28 20.75 -21.47
CA PHE A 127 10.11 19.88 -20.31
C PHE A 127 9.49 20.69 -19.16
N ASP A 128 9.09 20.01 -18.10
CA ASP A 128 8.44 20.63 -16.95
C ASP A 128 9.28 20.53 -15.67
N TYR A 129 8.95 21.40 -14.72
CA TYR A 129 9.49 21.37 -13.37
C TYR A 129 8.67 20.41 -12.51
N GLU A 130 9.34 19.40 -11.95
CA GLU A 130 8.73 18.41 -11.07
C GLU A 130 9.44 18.36 -9.71
N ARG A 131 8.76 17.84 -8.69
CA ARG A 131 9.30 17.72 -7.33
C ARG A 131 9.43 16.27 -6.89
N CYS A 132 10.64 15.87 -6.52
CA CYS A 132 10.91 14.59 -5.90
C CYS A 132 10.89 14.75 -4.36
N ALA A 133 9.79 14.33 -3.73
CA ALA A 133 9.63 14.47 -2.28
C ALA A 133 10.66 13.68 -1.47
N SER A 134 11.07 12.49 -1.94
CA SER A 134 12.02 11.62 -1.24
C SER A 134 13.41 12.23 -1.13
N LYS A 135 13.84 12.99 -2.14
CA LYS A 135 15.13 13.71 -2.17
C LYS A 135 15.01 15.18 -1.76
N LYS A 136 13.80 15.67 -1.46
CA LYS A 136 13.48 17.09 -1.20
C LYS A 136 14.03 18.03 -2.28
N GLU A 137 14.04 17.58 -3.53
CA GLU A 137 14.60 18.33 -4.65
C GLU A 137 13.52 18.61 -5.71
N THR A 138 13.64 19.76 -6.35
CA THR A 138 12.91 20.09 -7.58
C THR A 138 13.87 19.83 -8.73
N TYR A 139 13.38 19.26 -9.83
CA TYR A 139 14.17 18.98 -11.02
C TYR A 139 13.40 19.39 -12.28
N TYR A 140 14.14 19.64 -13.36
CA TYR A 140 13.57 19.93 -14.67
C TYR A 140 13.82 18.74 -15.58
N GLY A 141 12.76 18.04 -15.97
CA GLY A 141 12.89 16.79 -16.73
C GLY A 141 11.74 15.83 -16.53
N PHE A 142 12.03 14.53 -16.45
CA PHE A 142 11.02 13.47 -16.47
C PHE A 142 10.95 12.71 -15.15
N LYS A 143 9.75 12.23 -14.81
CA LYS A 143 9.55 11.19 -13.81
C LYS A 143 9.61 9.82 -14.48
N LEU A 144 10.66 9.05 -14.19
CA LEU A 144 10.70 7.66 -14.59
C LEU A 144 9.78 6.87 -13.69
N HIS A 145 8.85 6.10 -14.26
CA HIS A 145 8.02 5.13 -13.53
C HIS A 145 8.49 3.71 -13.90
N ALA A 146 9.06 3.01 -12.93
CA ALA A 146 9.39 1.60 -13.07
C ALA A 146 8.11 0.78 -12.91
N LEU A 147 7.76 0.05 -13.95
CA LEU A 147 6.61 -0.84 -14.01
C LEU A 147 7.10 -2.26 -13.77
N VAL A 148 6.53 -2.95 -12.80
CA VAL A 148 6.78 -4.37 -12.58
C VAL A 148 5.56 -5.14 -13.04
N ALA A 149 5.81 -6.04 -13.99
CA ALA A 149 4.87 -7.08 -14.36
C ALA A 149 5.21 -8.38 -13.66
N LEU A 150 4.24 -8.90 -12.89
CA LEU A 150 4.33 -10.23 -12.33
C LEU A 150 3.93 -11.21 -13.43
N ASN A 151 4.89 -11.59 -14.27
CA ASN A 151 4.68 -12.71 -15.18
C ASN A 151 4.61 -14.00 -14.35
N ARG A 152 3.62 -14.82 -14.72
CA ARG A 152 3.19 -16.05 -14.05
C ARG A 152 4.30 -17.09 -14.00
#